data_AF-A0A3D8ILU5-F1
#
_entry.id   AF-A0A3D8ILU5-F1
#
_cell.length_a   1.000
_cell.length_b   1.000
_cell.length_c   1.000
_cell.angle_alpha   90.00
_cell.angle_beta   90.00
_cell.angle_gamma   90.00
#
_symmetry.space_group_name_H-M   'P 1'
#
loop_
_entity.id
_entity.type
_entity.pdbx_description
1 polymer ?
#
loop_
_entity_poly.entity_id
_entity_poly.type
_entity_poly.pdbx_seq_one_letter_code
_entity_poly.pdbx_strand_id
1 'polypeptide(L)'
;MNAWQRNLRALNKINPSLFQKLVKVEPNRHFEVFIGQDSADINFLDKKNNKFLFVNSSIEFVVDKINSFKEFSLYPYLYFFGFGNGVFYKLLLNNASLKRIMIFEPHIEIIFNVLNLLDFSKEIEERRLILFYNQDVAYESLSPFFYINKNALIYSKLYNLHIFNDYYNIYEDEIININKLIIGIIEHGVISIGNDSKDAIIGIKHHIANIPLMLKNPSLYNLVLNAKNTNTAVIVSTGPSLYKQLELLKNVQDYVSIFCVDASFPILVKYGIKPDIVLSMERVELTAKFYEVVEEKYFKDVIFEITSIAHKKLLDEIVKKGGILQLSERPFGYTNYFDLAEYGYIGIGMSAANMAYELVVHCGFSRCIFIGQDLAFSKDGASHSKDAVYGEREIETSSNKIFIEKYGGNGLVETTQVWKLFLNFFTKDIYETKDRIEVINATEGGARIPHTIELSFKESLKKIDYSTTKNKIFLTNPTYKKYNENLKKAKAKVKEYIKYGNAKKEKIQNLFLEVVEQTELLELLNKENRLEEYDFNSLDKLFDRIEGVKKLFSNKKFLNMFNEATQAIIFHQEMELAKISTKITSNQIELNAKKLEWLFLHKNWLFILAGCLDSVLFCVNDSFSSWEV
;
A
#
# COMPACT_ATOMS: atom_id res chain seq x y z
N MET A 1 22.28 26.50 23.53
CA MET A 1 20.83 26.37 23.26
C MET A 1 20.19 25.65 24.43
N ASN A 2 19.09 26.15 24.99
CA ASN A 2 18.30 25.43 26.00
C ASN A 2 17.53 24.25 25.36
N ALA A 3 16.90 23.39 26.17
CA ALA A 3 16.16 22.21 25.67
C ALA A 3 15.11 22.60 24.61
N TRP A 4 14.30 23.63 24.90
CA TRP A 4 13.32 24.19 23.98
C TRP A 4 13.89 24.52 22.58
N GLN A 5 14.99 25.27 22.52
CA GLN A 5 15.61 25.65 21.25
C GLN A 5 16.13 24.44 20.46
N ARG A 6 16.68 23.43 21.14
CA ARG A 6 17.16 22.20 20.49
C ARG A 6 15.99 21.37 19.95
N ASN A 7 14.94 21.20 20.74
CA ASN A 7 13.71 20.52 20.34
C ASN A 7 13.00 21.20 19.17
N LEU A 8 12.81 22.51 19.23
CA LEU A 8 12.19 23.27 18.16
C LEU A 8 12.99 23.17 16.85
N ARG A 9 14.32 23.21 16.92
CA ARG A 9 15.17 23.05 15.73
C ARG A 9 15.01 21.67 15.11
N ALA A 10 14.93 20.62 15.93
CA ALA A 10 14.67 19.26 15.48
C ALA A 10 13.27 19.15 14.83
N LEU A 11 12.24 19.69 15.48
CA LEU A 11 10.87 19.68 14.97
C LEU A 11 10.71 20.48 13.68
N ASN A 12 11.34 21.64 13.54
CA ASN A 12 11.26 22.41 12.30
C ASN A 12 11.80 21.63 11.09
N LYS A 13 12.74 20.70 11.30
CA LYS A 13 13.25 19.82 10.24
C LYS A 13 12.32 18.63 9.97
N ILE A 14 11.75 18.03 11.02
CA ILE A 14 11.06 16.73 10.94
C ILE A 14 9.54 16.88 10.83
N ASN A 15 8.95 17.81 11.58
CA ASN A 15 7.52 18.12 11.60
C ASN A 15 7.29 19.65 11.67
N PRO A 16 7.41 20.36 10.52
CA PRO A 16 7.22 21.81 10.46
C PRO A 16 5.83 22.27 10.92
N SER A 17 4.79 21.45 10.70
CA SER A 17 3.42 21.76 11.11
C SER A 17 3.30 21.85 12.64
N LEU A 18 3.78 20.83 13.37
CA LEU A 18 3.78 20.84 14.83
C LEU A 18 4.66 21.98 15.38
N PHE A 19 5.82 22.24 14.76
CA PHE A 19 6.67 23.38 15.11
C PHE A 19 5.89 24.71 15.07
N GLN A 20 5.17 24.99 13.99
CA GLN A 20 4.41 26.24 13.85
C GLN A 20 3.32 26.41 14.90
N LYS A 21 2.69 25.30 15.34
CA LYS A 21 1.68 25.32 16.41
C LYS A 21 2.32 25.60 17.76
N LEU A 22 3.42 24.91 18.07
CA LEU A 22 4.13 25.05 19.34
C LEU A 22 4.67 26.46 19.60
N VAL A 23 5.13 27.17 18.55
CA VAL A 23 5.59 28.57 18.66
C VAL A 23 4.45 29.53 19.04
N LYS A 24 3.19 29.16 18.80
CA LYS A 24 2.00 29.97 19.11
C LYS A 24 1.33 29.60 20.44
N VAL A 25 1.86 28.63 21.18
CA VAL A 25 1.29 28.22 22.46
C VAL A 25 1.54 29.28 23.51
N GLU A 26 0.47 29.70 24.20
CA GLU A 26 0.56 30.52 25.40
C GLU A 26 0.81 29.60 26.61
N PRO A 27 1.91 29.78 27.35
CA PRO A 27 2.23 28.93 28.49
C PRO A 27 1.26 29.16 29.66
N ASN A 28 1.01 28.10 30.43
CA ASN A 28 0.22 28.10 31.66
C ASN A 28 -1.26 28.50 31.51
N ARG A 29 -1.84 28.31 30.33
CA ARG A 29 -3.24 28.64 30.06
C ARG A 29 -4.19 27.57 30.57
N HIS A 30 -3.94 26.30 30.24
CA HIS A 30 -4.75 25.16 30.66
C HIS A 30 -4.07 24.32 31.73
N PHE A 31 -2.73 24.35 31.78
CA PHE A 31 -1.97 23.54 32.73
C PHE A 31 -1.08 24.41 33.61
N GLU A 32 -0.98 24.09 34.90
CA GLU A 32 0.03 24.68 35.78
C GLU A 32 1.12 23.65 36.08
N VAL A 33 2.38 24.07 35.95
CA VAL A 33 3.54 23.19 36.10
C VAL A 33 4.07 23.23 37.53
N PHE A 34 4.16 22.07 38.16
CA PHE A 34 4.78 21.88 39.47
C PHE A 34 6.05 21.04 39.31
N ILE A 35 7.16 21.53 39.85
CA ILE A 35 8.44 20.83 39.87
C ILE A 35 8.84 20.64 41.33
N GLY A 36 9.06 19.39 41.72
CA GLY A 36 9.49 19.01 43.06
C GLY A 36 10.96 19.33 43.32
N GLN A 37 11.52 18.75 44.39
CA GLN A 37 12.94 18.91 44.71
C GLN A 37 13.86 18.21 43.70
N ASP A 38 13.39 17.10 43.12
CA ASP A 38 14.05 16.44 42.00
C ASP A 38 13.56 17.05 40.68
N SER A 39 14.49 17.35 39.78
CA SER A 39 14.20 17.84 38.43
C SER A 39 13.34 16.88 37.58
N ALA A 40 13.26 15.60 37.94
CA ALA A 40 12.40 14.60 37.33
C ALA A 40 10.99 14.54 37.96
N ASP A 41 10.77 15.16 39.11
CA ASP A 41 9.46 15.24 39.76
C ASP A 41 8.62 16.37 39.16
N ILE A 42 8.05 16.12 37.98
CA ILE A 42 7.26 17.09 37.22
C ILE A 42 5.81 16.63 37.19
N ASN A 43 4.91 17.49 37.69
CA ASN A 43 3.45 17.27 37.63
C ASN A 43 2.75 18.47 36.99
N PHE A 44 1.60 18.21 36.39
CA PHE A 44 0.78 19.22 35.71
C PHE A 44 -0.63 19.22 36.31
N LEU A 45 -1.11 20.40 36.73
CA LEU A 45 -2.50 20.59 37.16
C LEU A 45 -3.34 21.05 35.97
N ASP A 46 -4.30 20.24 35.56
CA ASP A 46 -5.36 20.64 34.63
C ASP A 46 -6.30 21.63 35.33
N LYS A 47 -6.23 22.91 34.94
CA LYS A 47 -7.02 23.99 35.55
C LYS A 47 -8.51 23.88 35.29
N LYS A 48 -8.91 23.24 34.19
CA LYS A 48 -10.32 23.09 33.81
C LYS A 48 -11.00 22.02 34.65
N ASN A 49 -10.33 20.89 34.82
CA ASN A 49 -10.88 19.74 35.56
C ASN A 49 -10.46 19.71 37.03
N ASN A 50 -9.55 20.61 37.45
CA ASN A 50 -8.92 20.66 38.76
C ASN A 50 -8.33 19.30 39.17
N LYS A 51 -7.59 18.68 38.23
CA LYS A 51 -6.98 17.35 38.40
C LYS A 51 -5.50 17.40 38.05
N PHE A 52 -4.68 16.78 38.90
CA PHE A 52 -3.29 16.54 38.54
C PHE A 52 -3.17 15.38 37.54
N LEU A 53 -2.16 15.45 36.68
CA LEU A 53 -1.81 14.36 35.78
C LEU A 53 -1.34 13.13 36.58
N PHE A 54 -0.64 13.32 37.69
CA PHE A 54 -0.28 12.24 38.62
C PHE A 54 -0.94 12.50 39.99
N VAL A 55 -1.66 11.50 40.50
CA VAL A 55 -2.33 11.57 41.81
C VAL A 55 -1.32 11.42 42.95
N ASN A 56 -0.33 10.54 42.76
CA ASN A 56 0.77 10.28 43.69
C ASN A 56 2.09 10.84 43.12
N SER A 57 3.22 10.48 43.74
CA SER A 57 4.57 10.84 43.27
C SER A 57 4.76 10.50 41.79
N SER A 58 5.14 11.51 41.00
CA SER A 58 5.39 11.32 39.56
C SER A 58 6.60 10.42 39.32
N ILE A 59 7.57 10.42 40.24
CA ILE A 59 8.75 9.55 40.22
C ILE A 59 8.34 8.09 40.45
N GLU A 60 7.58 7.81 41.51
CA GLU A 60 7.13 6.44 41.82
C GLU A 60 6.34 5.86 40.64
N PHE A 61 5.42 6.66 40.09
CA PHE A 61 4.68 6.28 38.89
C PHE A 61 5.60 5.92 37.71
N VAL A 62 6.62 6.74 37.43
CA VAL A 62 7.55 6.48 36.33
C VAL A 62 8.36 5.20 36.57
N VAL A 63 8.82 4.97 37.80
CA VAL A 63 9.57 3.75 38.18
C VAL A 63 8.70 2.52 37.99
N ASP A 64 7.47 2.53 38.50
CA ASP A 64 6.53 1.42 38.37
C ASP A 64 6.17 1.18 36.91
N LYS A 65 5.95 2.25 36.14
CA LYS A 65 5.65 2.12 34.71
C LYS A 65 6.84 1.54 33.94
N ILE A 66 8.07 1.99 34.18
CA ILE A 66 9.27 1.39 33.56
C ILE A 66 9.40 -0.09 33.92
N ASN A 67 9.14 -0.46 35.18
CA ASN A 67 9.16 -1.87 35.60
C ASN A 67 8.09 -2.70 34.88
N SER A 68 6.87 -2.19 34.76
CA SER A 68 5.80 -2.86 34.00
C SER A 68 6.14 -2.99 32.51
N PHE A 69 6.90 -2.03 31.96
CA PHE A 69 7.29 -2.04 30.55
C PHE A 69 8.53 -2.90 30.23
N LYS A 70 9.11 -3.59 31.22
CA LYS A 70 10.22 -4.53 30.98
C LYS A 70 9.83 -5.62 29.98
N GLU A 71 8.58 -6.08 29.99
CA GLU A 71 8.06 -7.10 29.06
C GLU A 71 8.12 -6.66 27.58
N PHE A 72 8.12 -5.35 27.32
CA PHE A 72 8.22 -4.77 25.98
C PHE A 72 9.66 -4.39 25.59
N SER A 73 10.67 -4.79 26.36
CA SER A 73 12.07 -4.39 26.13
C SER A 73 12.65 -4.82 24.77
N LEU A 74 12.06 -5.81 24.11
CA LEU A 74 12.46 -6.23 22.76
C LEU A 74 11.57 -5.65 21.66
N TYR A 75 10.53 -4.87 22.00
CA TYR A 75 9.59 -4.33 21.03
C TYR A 75 10.21 -3.14 20.30
N PRO A 76 10.27 -3.17 18.95
CA PRO A 76 10.89 -2.08 18.19
C PRO A 76 9.95 -0.87 17.99
N TYR A 77 8.65 -1.05 18.14
CA TYR A 77 7.64 -0.02 17.93
C TYR A 77 6.64 -0.01 19.08
N LEU A 78 6.40 1.15 19.68
CA LEU A 78 5.40 1.34 20.72
C LEU A 78 4.54 2.57 20.43
N TYR A 79 3.27 2.50 20.83
CA TYR A 79 2.25 3.52 20.55
C TYR A 79 1.58 3.92 21.85
N PHE A 80 1.46 5.22 22.10
CA PHE A 80 0.91 5.74 23.35
C PHE A 80 -0.11 6.84 23.12
N PHE A 81 -1.13 6.86 23.97
CA PHE A 81 -2.00 8.01 24.13
C PHE A 81 -1.65 8.74 25.43
N GLY A 82 -1.28 10.01 25.29
CA GLY A 82 -0.80 10.89 26.35
C GLY A 82 0.72 10.98 26.43
N PHE A 83 1.27 12.19 26.49
CA PHE A 83 2.71 12.44 26.62
C PHE A 83 3.15 12.52 28.09
N GLY A 84 2.21 12.77 28.99
CA GLY A 84 2.48 12.89 30.43
C GLY A 84 3.50 14.01 30.70
N ASN A 85 4.46 13.75 31.60
CA ASN A 85 5.57 14.68 31.86
C ASN A 85 6.84 14.39 31.02
N GLY A 86 6.78 13.43 30.09
CA GLY A 86 7.90 13.07 29.22
C GLY A 86 9.01 12.21 29.85
N VAL A 87 9.15 12.16 31.18
CA VAL A 87 10.29 11.49 31.85
C VAL A 87 10.32 9.99 31.53
N PHE A 88 9.17 9.33 31.59
CA PHE A 88 9.01 7.91 31.22
C PHE A 88 9.54 7.62 29.80
N TYR A 89 9.18 8.46 28.82
CA TYR A 89 9.61 8.27 27.44
C TYR A 89 11.10 8.50 27.26
N LYS A 90 11.68 9.45 27.99
CA LYS A 90 13.12 9.69 27.96
C LYS A 90 13.90 8.47 28.45
N LEU A 91 13.43 7.82 29.51
CA LEU A 91 14.02 6.57 30.01
C LEU A 91 13.81 5.41 29.04
N LEU A 92 12.60 5.27 28.47
CA LEU A 92 12.27 4.18 27.55
C LEU A 92 13.11 4.24 26.26
N LEU A 93 13.41 5.44 25.76
CA LEU A 93 14.22 5.66 24.55
C LEU A 93 15.72 5.34 24.74
N ASN A 94 16.19 5.08 25.96
CA ASN A 94 17.53 4.55 26.19
C ASN A 94 17.68 3.10 25.71
N ASN A 95 16.56 2.39 25.50
CA ASN A 95 16.56 1.04 24.97
C ASN A 95 16.93 1.04 23.47
N ALA A 96 18.05 0.41 23.11
CA ALA A 96 18.54 0.32 21.74
C ALA A 96 17.64 -0.52 20.81
N SER A 97 16.88 -1.48 21.36
CA SER A 97 15.93 -2.29 20.60
C SER A 97 14.72 -1.47 20.13
N LEU A 98 14.38 -0.40 20.87
CA LEU A 98 13.25 0.46 20.58
C LEU A 98 13.60 1.44 19.45
N LYS A 99 13.07 1.16 18.25
CA LYS A 99 13.31 1.95 17.05
C LYS A 99 12.45 3.20 16.99
N ARG A 100 11.20 3.14 17.49
CA ARG A 100 10.29 4.28 17.45
C ARG A 100 9.19 4.19 18.50
N ILE A 101 8.90 5.34 19.12
CA ILE A 101 7.70 5.61 19.92
C ILE A 101 6.85 6.62 19.16
N MET A 102 5.56 6.34 19.06
CA MET A 102 4.55 7.29 18.56
C MET A 102 3.63 7.68 19.71
N ILE A 103 3.46 8.98 19.93
CA ILE A 103 2.66 9.52 21.05
C ILE A 103 1.60 10.47 20.49
N PHE A 104 0.37 10.24 20.93
CA PHE A 104 -0.81 11.04 20.60
C PHE A 104 -1.20 11.86 21.82
N GLU A 105 -1.09 13.19 21.74
CA GLU A 105 -1.34 14.08 22.86
C GLU A 105 -2.53 15.03 22.56
N PRO A 106 -3.61 14.98 23.35
CA PRO A 106 -4.78 15.85 23.17
C PRO A 106 -4.49 17.34 23.46
N HIS A 107 -3.48 17.67 24.27
CA HIS A 107 -3.16 19.06 24.62
C HIS A 107 -1.81 19.49 24.10
N ILE A 108 -1.82 20.42 23.13
CA ILE A 108 -0.59 21.03 22.59
C ILE A 108 0.25 21.71 23.68
N GLU A 109 -0.38 22.19 24.77
CA GLU A 109 0.30 22.80 25.91
C GLU A 109 1.12 21.79 26.73
N ILE A 110 0.70 20.52 26.82
CA ILE A 110 1.50 19.46 27.43
C ILE A 110 2.76 19.19 26.58
N ILE A 111 2.62 19.10 25.25
CA ILE A 111 3.77 18.97 24.34
C ILE A 111 4.73 20.15 24.54
N PHE A 112 4.20 21.37 24.57
CA PHE A 112 4.97 22.58 24.80
C PHE A 112 5.73 22.53 26.14
N ASN A 113 5.05 22.23 27.24
CA ASN A 113 5.65 22.22 28.58
C ASN A 113 6.77 21.18 28.67
N VAL A 114 6.53 19.96 28.20
CA VAL A 114 7.52 18.88 28.24
C VAL A 114 8.75 19.22 27.39
N LEU A 115 8.58 19.77 26.18
CA LEU A 115 9.72 20.14 25.33
C LEU A 115 10.50 21.38 25.82
N ASN A 116 9.93 22.16 26.75
CA ASN A 116 10.69 23.21 27.45
C ASN A 116 11.56 22.62 28.57
N LEU A 117 11.08 21.57 29.25
CA LEU A 117 11.73 20.98 30.41
C LEU A 117 12.75 19.89 30.03
N LEU A 118 12.44 19.07 29.02
CA LEU A 118 13.24 17.91 28.63
C LEU A 118 13.76 18.05 27.20
N ASP A 119 15.01 17.65 26.99
CA ASP A 119 15.62 17.63 25.66
C ASP A 119 15.36 16.30 24.94
N PHE A 120 14.62 16.34 23.86
CA PHE A 120 14.31 15.22 22.95
C PHE A 120 14.89 15.44 21.55
N SER A 121 15.80 16.42 21.36
CA SER A 121 16.18 16.86 20.02
C SER A 121 16.79 15.73 19.20
N LYS A 122 17.60 14.88 19.84
CA LYS A 122 18.22 13.72 19.20
C LYS A 122 17.17 12.70 18.76
N GLU A 123 16.26 12.33 19.66
CA GLU A 123 15.25 11.32 19.40
C GLU A 123 14.24 11.76 18.33
N ILE A 124 13.94 13.07 18.27
CA ILE A 124 13.13 13.67 17.21
C ILE A 124 13.87 13.64 15.86
N GLU A 125 15.13 14.09 15.81
CA GLU A 125 15.93 14.09 14.57
C GLU A 125 16.14 12.69 14.00
N GLU A 126 16.36 11.69 14.86
CA GLU A 126 16.49 10.28 14.50
C GLU A 126 15.15 9.59 14.20
N ARG A 127 14.02 10.32 14.33
CA ARG A 127 12.65 9.79 14.17
C ARG A 127 12.32 8.62 15.12
N ARG A 128 13.02 8.53 16.25
CA ARG A 128 12.75 7.59 17.35
C ARG A 128 11.59 8.05 18.22
N LEU A 129 11.33 9.36 18.27
CA LEU A 129 10.15 9.94 18.91
C LEU A 129 9.30 10.68 17.87
N ILE A 130 8.05 10.26 17.69
CA ILE A 130 7.07 10.93 16.83
C ILE A 130 5.93 11.43 17.71
N LEU A 131 5.70 12.75 17.68
CA LEU A 131 4.65 13.43 18.44
C LEU A 131 3.53 13.85 17.48
N PHE A 132 2.30 13.49 17.84
CA PHE A 132 1.09 13.94 17.18
C PHE A 132 0.24 14.75 18.15
N TYR A 133 -0.19 15.93 17.69
CA TYR A 133 -1.30 16.62 18.30
C TYR A 133 -2.60 16.02 17.74
N ASN A 134 -3.51 15.55 18.61
CA ASN A 134 -4.66 14.74 18.20
C ASN A 134 -5.49 15.36 17.06
N GLN A 135 -5.64 16.69 17.04
CA GLN A 135 -6.42 17.41 16.02
C GLN A 135 -5.81 17.34 14.60
N ASP A 136 -4.53 16.98 14.47
CA ASP A 136 -3.84 16.84 13.17
C ASP A 136 -3.79 15.39 12.69
N VAL A 137 -4.31 14.46 13.48
CA VAL A 137 -4.21 13.04 13.19
C VAL A 137 -5.22 12.69 12.11
N ALA A 138 -4.70 12.40 10.92
CA ALA A 138 -5.46 11.92 9.77
C ALA A 138 -4.74 10.74 9.11
N TYR A 139 -5.45 10.00 8.26
CA TYR A 139 -4.92 8.83 7.57
C TYR A 139 -3.64 9.15 6.78
N GLU A 140 -3.61 10.29 6.09
CA GLU A 140 -2.51 10.77 5.26
C GLU A 140 -1.27 11.12 6.09
N SER A 141 -1.48 11.57 7.33
CA SER A 141 -0.38 11.92 8.25
C SER A 141 0.26 10.69 8.90
N LEU A 142 -0.52 9.62 9.12
CA LEU A 142 -0.09 8.41 9.81
C LEU A 142 0.38 7.30 8.87
N SER A 143 -0.33 7.09 7.76
CA SER A 143 -0.06 5.99 6.82
C SER A 143 1.40 5.87 6.36
N PRO A 144 2.18 6.97 6.15
CA PRO A 144 3.57 6.85 5.75
C PRO A 144 4.46 6.09 6.75
N PHE A 145 4.13 6.14 8.05
CA PHE A 145 4.89 5.48 9.11
C PHE A 145 4.77 3.95 9.09
N PHE A 146 3.77 3.44 8.39
CA PHE A 146 3.50 2.02 8.18
C PHE A 146 3.92 1.59 6.77
N TYR A 147 3.58 2.35 5.72
CA TYR A 147 3.79 1.92 4.33
C TYR A 147 5.21 2.14 3.81
N ILE A 148 5.88 3.22 4.21
CA ILE A 148 7.26 3.50 3.74
C ILE A 148 8.26 2.60 4.47
N ASN A 149 7.96 2.23 5.72
CA ASN A 149 8.79 1.33 6.51
C ASN A 149 8.16 -0.06 6.60
N LYS A 150 8.39 -0.91 5.58
CA LYS A 150 7.91 -2.30 5.57
C LYS A 150 8.25 -3.08 6.85
N ASN A 151 9.35 -2.72 7.53
CA ASN A 151 9.71 -3.37 8.79
C ASN A 151 8.72 -3.07 9.92
N ALA A 152 8.06 -1.90 9.93
CA ALA A 152 7.05 -1.59 10.93
C ALA A 152 5.80 -2.48 10.79
N LEU A 153 5.39 -2.76 9.55
CA LEU A 153 4.23 -3.62 9.27
C LEU A 153 4.43 -5.06 9.75
N ILE A 154 5.66 -5.58 9.75
CA ILE A 154 5.98 -6.94 10.27
C ILE A 154 5.55 -7.08 11.75
N TYR A 155 5.69 -6.02 12.55
CA TYR A 155 5.34 -6.03 13.97
C TYR A 155 3.87 -5.66 14.22
N SER A 156 3.01 -5.62 13.20
CA SER A 156 1.62 -5.19 13.39
C SER A 156 0.82 -6.10 14.32
N LYS A 157 1.16 -7.39 14.43
CA LYS A 157 0.54 -8.31 15.41
C LYS A 157 0.93 -8.01 16.87
N LEU A 158 1.90 -7.12 17.09
CA LEU A 158 2.31 -6.62 18.40
C LEU A 158 1.72 -5.25 18.72
N TYR A 159 0.89 -4.70 17.83
CA TYR A 159 0.31 -3.38 18.02
C TYR A 159 -0.58 -3.35 19.27
N ASN A 160 -0.32 -2.36 20.12
CA ASN A 160 -1.18 -1.97 21.23
C ASN A 160 -1.08 -0.45 21.43
N LEU A 161 -2.21 0.19 21.69
CA LEU A 161 -2.25 1.60 22.05
C LEU A 161 -2.24 1.72 23.58
N HIS A 162 -1.07 2.01 24.14
CA HIS A 162 -0.91 2.12 25.58
C HIS A 162 -1.39 3.49 26.09
N ILE A 163 -2.40 3.50 26.95
CA ILE A 163 -2.82 4.73 27.64
C ILE A 163 -1.75 5.08 28.69
N PHE A 164 -1.30 6.33 28.72
CA PHE A 164 -0.21 6.74 29.60
C PHE A 164 -0.59 6.58 31.07
N ASN A 165 -1.73 7.09 31.52
CA ASN A 165 -2.27 6.87 32.86
C ASN A 165 -3.77 7.24 32.91
N ASP A 166 -4.37 7.10 34.08
CA ASP A 166 -5.82 7.29 34.29
C ASP A 166 -6.32 8.71 33.99
N TYR A 167 -5.44 9.73 34.01
CA TYR A 167 -5.81 11.09 33.63
C TYR A 167 -6.39 11.14 32.21
N TYR A 168 -5.82 10.36 31.28
CA TYR A 168 -6.23 10.37 29.88
C TYR A 168 -7.54 9.62 29.59
N ASN A 169 -8.10 8.90 30.57
CA ASN A 169 -9.38 8.20 30.39
C ASN A 169 -10.56 9.15 30.08
N ILE A 170 -10.41 10.45 30.37
CA ILE A 170 -11.41 11.46 29.98
C ILE A 170 -11.50 11.70 28.45
N TYR A 171 -10.55 11.17 27.67
CA TYR A 171 -10.50 11.28 26.20
C TYR A 171 -10.86 9.96 25.50
N GLU A 172 -11.76 9.16 26.09
CA GLU A 172 -12.13 7.83 25.60
C GLU A 172 -12.51 7.83 24.10
N ASP A 173 -13.35 8.78 23.66
CA ASP A 173 -13.76 8.90 22.25
C ASP A 173 -12.56 9.15 21.32
N GLU A 174 -11.62 10.02 21.71
CA GLU A 174 -10.41 10.29 20.92
C GLU A 174 -9.49 9.08 20.88
N ILE A 175 -9.31 8.39 22.00
CA ILE A 175 -8.54 7.14 22.11
C ILE A 175 -9.12 6.10 21.15
N ILE A 176 -10.44 5.88 21.19
CA ILE A 176 -11.13 4.92 20.32
C ILE A 176 -10.95 5.30 18.85
N ASN A 177 -11.10 6.58 18.50
CA ASN A 177 -10.99 7.05 17.13
C ASN A 177 -9.57 6.91 16.56
N ILE A 178 -8.54 7.29 17.34
CA ILE A 178 -7.14 7.11 16.95
C ILE A 178 -6.82 5.62 16.82
N ASN A 179 -7.27 4.79 17.76
CA ASN A 179 -7.04 3.35 17.69
C ASN A 179 -7.67 2.72 16.44
N LYS A 180 -8.93 3.08 16.13
CA LYS A 180 -9.62 2.65 14.90
C LYS A 180 -8.87 3.09 13.64
N LEU A 181 -8.37 4.32 13.62
CA LEU A 181 -7.61 4.84 12.49
C LEU A 181 -6.30 4.05 12.27
N ILE A 182 -5.54 3.79 13.34
CA ILE A 182 -4.29 3.02 13.24
C ILE A 182 -4.57 1.58 12.82
N ILE A 183 -5.58 0.93 13.40
CA ILE A 183 -5.99 -0.43 12.99
C ILE A 183 -6.36 -0.44 11.50
N GLY A 184 -7.16 0.52 11.03
CA GLY A 184 -7.52 0.63 9.61
C GLY A 184 -6.30 0.84 8.70
N ILE A 185 -5.30 1.61 9.13
CA ILE A 185 -4.03 1.80 8.40
C ILE A 185 -3.24 0.49 8.35
N ILE A 186 -3.13 -0.22 9.47
CA ILE A 186 -2.43 -1.51 9.57
C ILE A 186 -3.12 -2.52 8.66
N GLU A 187 -4.44 -2.67 8.76
CA GLU A 187 -5.24 -3.58 7.94
C GLU A 187 -5.04 -3.28 6.45
N HIS A 188 -5.16 -2.00 6.06
CA HIS A 188 -4.91 -1.60 4.68
C HIS A 188 -3.48 -1.92 4.22
N GLY A 189 -2.48 -1.71 5.10
CA GLY A 189 -1.09 -2.07 4.83
C GLY A 189 -0.90 -3.56 4.60
N VAL A 190 -1.45 -4.40 5.47
CA VAL A 190 -1.38 -5.86 5.36
C VAL A 190 -2.09 -6.35 4.10
N ILE A 191 -3.29 -5.85 3.81
CA ILE A 191 -4.06 -6.23 2.61
C ILE A 191 -3.33 -5.79 1.33
N SER A 192 -2.70 -4.61 1.33
CA SER A 192 -1.99 -4.08 0.15
C SER A 192 -0.75 -4.88 -0.26
N ILE A 193 -0.19 -5.72 0.63
CA ILE A 193 0.93 -6.62 0.30
C ILE A 193 0.48 -7.75 -0.66
N GLY A 194 -0.82 -7.99 -0.76
CA GLY A 194 -1.41 -9.06 -1.54
C GLY A 194 -1.58 -10.34 -0.73
N ASN A 195 -2.45 -11.21 -1.21
CA ASN A 195 -2.86 -12.44 -0.53
C ASN A 195 -2.71 -13.69 -1.41
N ASP A 196 -2.34 -13.56 -2.68
CA ASP A 196 -2.29 -14.67 -3.62
C ASP A 196 -0.98 -14.75 -4.41
N SER A 197 -0.08 -15.64 -3.96
CA SER A 197 1.16 -15.95 -4.67
C SER A 197 0.92 -16.56 -6.05
N LYS A 198 -0.22 -17.25 -6.27
CA LYS A 198 -0.57 -17.81 -7.59
C LYS A 198 -0.84 -16.69 -8.58
N ASP A 199 -1.59 -15.66 -8.19
CA ASP A 199 -1.84 -14.47 -9.03
C ASP A 199 -0.53 -13.75 -9.42
N ALA A 200 0.39 -13.61 -8.46
CA ALA A 200 1.70 -13.02 -8.71
C ALA A 200 2.53 -13.86 -9.72
N ILE A 201 2.54 -15.19 -9.55
CA ILE A 201 3.23 -16.12 -10.47
C ILE A 201 2.62 -16.06 -11.88
N ILE A 202 1.29 -16.00 -12.00
CA ILE A 202 0.59 -15.81 -13.28
C ILE A 202 1.01 -14.48 -13.92
N GLY A 203 1.12 -13.41 -13.13
CA GLY A 203 1.63 -12.12 -13.61
C GLY A 203 3.05 -12.20 -14.17
N ILE A 204 3.96 -12.86 -13.47
CA ILE A 204 5.33 -13.08 -13.95
C ILE A 204 5.32 -13.87 -15.26
N LYS A 205 4.52 -14.94 -15.33
CA LYS A 205 4.35 -15.76 -16.53
C LYS A 205 3.90 -14.91 -17.73
N HIS A 206 2.78 -14.20 -17.58
CA HIS A 206 2.23 -13.39 -18.65
C HIS A 206 3.17 -12.25 -19.06
N HIS A 207 3.76 -11.53 -18.11
CA HIS A 207 4.70 -10.46 -18.42
C HIS A 207 5.86 -10.97 -19.28
N ILE A 208 6.52 -12.05 -18.89
CA ILE A 208 7.64 -12.62 -19.65
C ILE A 208 7.16 -13.09 -21.03
N ALA A 209 6.03 -13.78 -21.12
CA ALA A 209 5.47 -14.23 -22.41
C ALA A 209 5.12 -13.05 -23.33
N ASN A 210 4.67 -11.93 -22.76
CA ASN A 210 4.19 -10.77 -23.50
C ASN A 210 5.29 -9.76 -23.87
N ILE A 211 6.50 -9.85 -23.30
CA ILE A 211 7.63 -8.93 -23.61
C ILE A 211 7.85 -8.78 -25.13
N PRO A 212 7.94 -9.85 -25.94
CA PRO A 212 8.14 -9.71 -27.39
C PRO A 212 7.02 -8.92 -28.07
N LEU A 213 5.76 -9.14 -27.68
CA LEU A 213 4.61 -8.39 -28.21
C LEU A 213 4.66 -6.93 -27.75
N MET A 214 4.95 -6.68 -26.47
CA MET A 214 5.10 -5.34 -25.91
C MET A 214 6.14 -4.53 -26.67
N LEU A 215 7.32 -5.10 -26.92
CA LEU A 215 8.42 -4.43 -27.61
C LEU A 215 8.14 -4.15 -29.09
N LYS A 216 7.14 -4.79 -29.72
CA LYS A 216 6.73 -4.52 -31.11
C LYS A 216 5.74 -3.35 -31.22
N ASN A 217 5.07 -3.01 -30.13
CA ASN A 217 3.99 -2.03 -30.07
C ASN A 217 4.48 -0.69 -29.49
N PRO A 218 3.69 0.40 -29.56
CA PRO A 218 4.10 1.69 -29.04
C PRO A 218 4.48 1.63 -27.57
N SER A 219 5.51 2.39 -27.20
CA SER A 219 5.94 2.48 -25.80
C SER A 219 4.96 3.33 -24.98
N LEU A 220 4.96 3.17 -23.66
CA LEU A 220 4.16 4.04 -22.79
C LEU A 220 4.58 5.50 -22.96
N TYR A 221 5.87 5.76 -23.14
CA TYR A 221 6.37 7.10 -23.41
C TYR A 221 5.74 7.71 -24.68
N ASN A 222 5.59 6.91 -25.76
CA ASN A 222 4.92 7.36 -26.97
C ASN A 222 3.43 7.65 -26.71
N LEU A 223 2.74 6.82 -25.93
CA LEU A 223 1.35 7.06 -25.55
C LEU A 223 1.20 8.35 -24.75
N VAL A 224 1.98 8.53 -23.68
CA VAL A 224 1.90 9.69 -22.78
C VAL A 224 2.10 11.01 -23.53
N LEU A 225 3.03 11.05 -24.48
CA LEU A 225 3.29 12.26 -25.26
C LEU A 225 2.19 12.62 -26.27
N ASN A 226 1.37 11.65 -26.69
CA ASN A 226 0.42 11.83 -27.80
C ASN A 226 -1.06 11.69 -27.39
N ALA A 227 -1.36 11.11 -26.23
CA ALA A 227 -2.73 10.79 -25.80
C ALA A 227 -3.60 12.03 -25.53
N LYS A 228 -2.98 13.16 -25.17
CA LYS A 228 -3.72 14.40 -24.89
C LYS A 228 -4.19 15.06 -26.20
N ASN A 229 -5.41 14.74 -26.62
CA ASN A 229 -6.07 15.37 -27.77
C ASN A 229 -7.13 16.43 -27.38
N THR A 230 -7.38 16.64 -26.08
CA THR A 230 -8.21 17.72 -25.52
C THR A 230 -7.66 18.19 -24.17
N ASN A 231 -8.28 19.20 -23.56
CA ASN A 231 -7.94 19.65 -22.20
C ASN A 231 -8.62 18.84 -21.09
N THR A 232 -9.73 18.14 -21.39
CA THR A 232 -10.57 17.44 -20.41
C THR A 232 -10.63 15.95 -20.73
N ALA A 233 -10.14 15.12 -19.80
CA ALA A 233 -10.34 13.68 -19.84
C ALA A 233 -11.62 13.30 -19.07
N VAL A 234 -12.42 12.39 -19.63
CA VAL A 234 -13.52 11.73 -18.93
C VAL A 234 -13.13 10.27 -18.73
N ILE A 235 -13.02 9.87 -17.46
CA ILE A 235 -12.79 8.47 -17.08
C ILE A 235 -14.16 7.82 -16.86
N VAL A 236 -14.41 6.77 -17.62
CA VAL A 236 -15.66 6.02 -17.65
C VAL A 236 -15.47 4.66 -16.99
N SER A 237 -16.08 4.50 -15.82
CA SER A 237 -16.10 3.25 -15.05
C SER A 237 -17.50 2.59 -15.10
N THR A 238 -17.61 1.36 -14.61
CA THR A 238 -18.80 0.49 -14.80
C THR A 238 -19.85 0.53 -13.69
N GLY A 239 -19.78 1.51 -12.79
CA GLY A 239 -20.71 1.61 -11.68
C GLY A 239 -22.15 1.95 -12.11
N PRO A 240 -23.15 1.70 -11.24
CA PRO A 240 -24.57 1.90 -11.53
C PRO A 240 -24.96 3.28 -12.05
N SER A 241 -24.22 4.35 -11.74
CA SER A 241 -24.54 5.71 -12.20
C SER A 241 -24.31 5.90 -13.69
N LEU A 242 -23.45 5.08 -14.32
CA LEU A 242 -23.00 5.26 -15.70
C LEU A 242 -24.17 5.43 -16.68
N TYR A 243 -25.20 4.58 -16.56
CA TYR A 243 -26.35 4.57 -17.47
C TYR A 243 -27.00 5.96 -17.62
N LYS A 244 -27.06 6.74 -16.54
CA LYS A 244 -27.66 8.09 -16.54
C LYS A 244 -26.83 9.12 -17.31
N GLN A 245 -25.56 8.81 -17.57
CA GLN A 245 -24.55 9.73 -18.09
C GLN A 245 -24.23 9.47 -19.57
N LEU A 246 -24.63 8.30 -20.11
CA LEU A 246 -24.33 7.86 -21.48
C LEU A 246 -24.84 8.84 -22.54
N GLU A 247 -26.08 9.30 -22.45
CA GLU A 247 -26.65 10.22 -23.44
C GLU A 247 -25.91 11.57 -23.47
N LEU A 248 -25.56 12.10 -22.30
CA LEU A 248 -24.76 13.32 -22.21
C LEU A 248 -23.36 13.10 -22.78
N LEU A 249 -22.72 11.95 -22.46
CA LEU A 249 -21.39 11.62 -22.95
C LEU A 249 -21.37 11.52 -24.47
N LYS A 250 -22.38 10.88 -25.06
CA LYS A 250 -22.54 10.77 -26.51
C LYS A 250 -22.58 12.13 -27.21
N ASN A 251 -23.27 13.09 -26.63
CA ASN A 251 -23.42 14.45 -27.18
C ASN A 251 -22.14 15.30 -27.07
N VAL A 252 -21.21 14.95 -26.17
CA VAL A 252 -19.96 15.71 -25.97
C VAL A 252 -18.72 14.95 -26.40
N GLN A 253 -18.84 13.71 -26.90
CA GLN A 253 -17.70 12.81 -27.13
C GLN A 253 -16.64 13.37 -28.08
N ASP A 254 -17.03 14.27 -28.98
CA ASP A 254 -16.11 14.92 -29.93
C ASP A 254 -15.30 16.05 -29.30
N TYR A 255 -15.58 16.47 -28.06
CA TYR A 255 -14.95 17.61 -27.38
C TYR A 255 -14.16 17.20 -26.13
N VAL A 256 -14.18 15.91 -25.77
CA VAL A 256 -13.48 15.36 -24.61
C VAL A 256 -12.70 14.11 -24.98
N SER A 257 -11.62 13.84 -24.25
CA SER A 257 -10.87 12.59 -24.36
C SER A 257 -11.53 11.54 -23.47
N ILE A 258 -11.98 10.42 -24.03
CA ILE A 258 -12.70 9.36 -23.32
C ILE A 258 -11.75 8.21 -23.01
N PHE A 259 -11.53 7.98 -21.72
CA PHE A 259 -10.79 6.85 -21.17
C PHE A 259 -11.81 5.93 -20.52
N CYS A 260 -11.97 4.70 -20.99
CA CYS A 260 -12.90 3.76 -20.35
C CYS A 260 -12.16 2.52 -19.85
N VAL A 261 -12.64 1.96 -18.74
CA VAL A 261 -12.18 0.63 -18.32
C VAL A 261 -12.77 -0.44 -19.24
N ASP A 262 -12.11 -1.59 -19.32
CA ASP A 262 -12.50 -2.77 -20.09
C ASP A 262 -14.00 -3.09 -20.03
N ALA A 263 -14.57 -3.20 -18.83
CA ALA A 263 -15.96 -3.55 -18.63
C ALA A 263 -16.95 -2.47 -19.14
N SER A 264 -16.50 -1.22 -19.32
CA SER A 264 -17.31 -0.13 -19.88
C SER A 264 -17.28 -0.12 -21.41
N PHE A 265 -16.29 -0.76 -22.04
CA PHE A 265 -16.14 -0.71 -23.50
C PHE A 265 -17.35 -1.28 -24.26
N PRO A 266 -17.89 -2.47 -23.92
CA PRO A 266 -19.13 -2.98 -24.53
C PRO A 266 -20.33 -2.04 -24.35
N ILE A 267 -20.45 -1.43 -23.17
CA ILE A 267 -21.54 -0.51 -22.84
C ILE A 267 -21.44 0.72 -23.73
N LEU A 268 -20.28 1.39 -23.79
CA LEU A 268 -20.10 2.58 -24.61
C LEU A 268 -20.42 2.33 -26.08
N VAL A 269 -19.93 1.21 -26.63
CA VAL A 269 -20.19 0.81 -28.02
C VAL A 269 -21.69 0.65 -28.28
N LYS A 270 -22.43 0.00 -27.37
CA LYS A 270 -23.89 -0.22 -27.51
C LYS A 270 -24.67 1.11 -27.60
N TYR A 271 -24.19 2.17 -26.97
CA TYR A 271 -24.82 3.49 -26.98
C TYR A 271 -24.28 4.43 -28.08
N GLY A 272 -23.38 3.93 -28.94
CA GLY A 272 -22.79 4.69 -30.04
C GLY A 272 -21.76 5.72 -29.56
N ILE A 273 -21.00 5.37 -28.51
CA ILE A 273 -19.93 6.18 -27.95
C ILE A 273 -18.60 5.49 -28.25
N LYS A 274 -17.68 6.21 -28.88
CA LYS A 274 -16.35 5.69 -29.21
C LYS A 274 -15.32 6.20 -28.18
N PRO A 275 -14.74 5.32 -27.34
CA PRO A 275 -13.64 5.71 -26.47
C PRO A 275 -12.38 6.00 -27.27
N ASP A 276 -11.52 6.88 -26.74
CA ASP A 276 -10.18 7.11 -27.29
C ASP A 276 -9.21 6.05 -26.78
N ILE A 277 -9.30 5.72 -25.48
CA ILE A 277 -8.43 4.76 -24.80
C ILE A 277 -9.27 3.81 -23.95
N VAL A 278 -9.07 2.50 -24.13
CA VAL A 278 -9.64 1.43 -23.31
C VAL A 278 -8.53 0.84 -22.45
N LEU A 279 -8.77 0.75 -21.13
CA LEU A 279 -7.78 0.27 -20.16
C LEU A 279 -8.15 -1.08 -19.58
N SER A 280 -7.19 -2.00 -19.49
CA SER A 280 -7.34 -3.24 -18.73
C SER A 280 -6.09 -3.60 -17.95
N MET A 281 -6.32 -3.93 -16.68
CA MET A 281 -5.27 -4.22 -15.70
C MET A 281 -5.27 -5.69 -15.26
N GLU A 282 -6.38 -6.38 -15.48
CA GLU A 282 -6.62 -7.72 -14.96
C GLU A 282 -5.90 -8.80 -15.79
N ARG A 283 -5.53 -9.90 -15.13
CA ARG A 283 -4.73 -10.98 -15.73
C ARG A 283 -5.48 -12.30 -15.89
N VAL A 284 -6.79 -12.30 -15.64
CA VAL A 284 -7.64 -13.49 -15.73
C VAL A 284 -8.22 -13.63 -17.14
N GLU A 285 -8.42 -14.88 -17.61
CA GLU A 285 -8.97 -15.15 -18.95
C GLU A 285 -10.34 -14.49 -19.17
N LEU A 286 -11.17 -14.42 -18.13
CA LEU A 286 -12.53 -13.86 -18.19
C LEU A 286 -12.56 -12.44 -18.77
N THR A 287 -11.52 -11.63 -18.53
CA THR A 287 -11.44 -10.25 -19.04
C THR A 287 -11.47 -10.16 -20.56
N ALA A 288 -11.07 -11.23 -21.27
CA ALA A 288 -11.19 -11.30 -22.73
C ALA A 288 -12.65 -11.15 -23.19
N LYS A 289 -13.64 -11.51 -22.35
CA LYS A 289 -15.05 -11.46 -22.71
C LYS A 289 -15.53 -10.05 -23.06
N PHE A 290 -15.00 -9.03 -22.40
CA PHE A 290 -15.32 -7.63 -22.71
C PHE A 290 -14.92 -7.23 -24.13
N TYR A 291 -13.95 -7.91 -24.73
CA TYR A 291 -13.48 -7.66 -26.09
C TYR A 291 -14.15 -8.60 -27.09
N GLU A 292 -14.43 -9.85 -26.70
CA GLU A 292 -15.10 -10.84 -27.55
C GLU A 292 -16.49 -10.37 -28.00
N VAL A 293 -17.28 -9.78 -27.09
CA VAL A 293 -18.67 -9.37 -27.35
C VAL A 293 -18.80 -8.12 -28.24
N VAL A 294 -17.70 -7.41 -28.49
CA VAL A 294 -17.69 -6.19 -29.30
C VAL A 294 -17.29 -6.52 -30.74
N GLU A 295 -18.04 -6.02 -31.72
CA GLU A 295 -17.73 -6.22 -33.13
C GLU A 295 -16.41 -5.52 -33.54
N GLU A 296 -15.68 -6.12 -34.49
CA GLU A 296 -14.37 -5.65 -34.98
C GLU A 296 -14.35 -4.17 -35.39
N LYS A 297 -15.41 -3.68 -36.06
CA LYS A 297 -15.49 -2.30 -36.55
C LYS A 297 -15.29 -1.23 -35.46
N TYR A 298 -15.56 -1.56 -34.20
CA TYR A 298 -15.43 -0.65 -33.06
C TYR A 298 -14.01 -0.58 -32.47
N PHE A 299 -13.10 -1.46 -32.88
CA PHE A 299 -11.70 -1.44 -32.44
C PHE A 299 -10.86 -0.45 -33.25
N LYS A 300 -11.31 -0.11 -34.46
CA LYS A 300 -10.58 0.77 -35.38
C LYS A 300 -10.33 2.14 -34.75
N ASP A 301 -9.08 2.54 -34.72
CA ASP A 301 -8.58 3.80 -34.13
C ASP A 301 -8.82 3.95 -32.63
N VAL A 302 -9.12 2.86 -31.91
CA VAL A 302 -9.18 2.83 -30.45
C VAL A 302 -7.83 2.33 -29.93
N ILE A 303 -7.28 3.01 -28.94
CA ILE A 303 -6.06 2.59 -28.24
C ILE A 303 -6.47 1.68 -27.09
N PHE A 304 -5.84 0.52 -27.01
CA PHE A 304 -5.98 -0.42 -25.92
C PHE A 304 -4.72 -0.36 -25.09
N GLU A 305 -4.78 0.37 -23.97
CA GLU A 305 -3.71 0.46 -23.00
C GLU A 305 -3.88 -0.70 -22.01
N ILE A 306 -3.02 -1.70 -22.13
CA ILE A 306 -3.16 -2.98 -21.44
C ILE A 306 -1.90 -3.23 -20.63
N THR A 307 -2.04 -3.74 -19.42
CA THR A 307 -0.86 -4.14 -18.66
C THR A 307 -0.18 -5.36 -19.29
N SER A 308 1.15 -5.40 -19.24
CA SER A 308 1.98 -6.52 -19.76
C SER A 308 1.69 -7.87 -19.11
N ILE A 309 0.96 -7.91 -18.00
CA ILE A 309 0.52 -9.10 -17.27
C ILE A 309 -0.81 -9.67 -17.77
N ALA A 310 -1.44 -9.05 -18.78
CA ALA A 310 -2.75 -9.46 -19.28
C ALA A 310 -2.72 -10.87 -19.88
N HIS A 311 -3.87 -11.55 -19.79
CA HIS A 311 -4.04 -12.89 -20.34
C HIS A 311 -3.95 -12.88 -21.87
N LYS A 312 -3.28 -13.88 -22.45
CA LYS A 312 -3.04 -13.96 -23.91
C LYS A 312 -4.33 -13.84 -24.74
N LYS A 313 -5.43 -14.45 -24.29
CA LYS A 313 -6.72 -14.42 -24.99
C LYS A 313 -7.27 -13.00 -25.21
N LEU A 314 -7.10 -12.12 -24.23
CA LEU A 314 -7.48 -10.71 -24.34
C LEU A 314 -6.64 -10.02 -25.42
N LEU A 315 -5.33 -10.25 -25.40
CA LEU A 315 -4.39 -9.66 -26.35
C LEU A 315 -4.65 -10.13 -27.79
N ASP A 316 -4.89 -11.44 -27.96
CA ASP A 316 -5.23 -12.04 -29.25
C ASP A 316 -6.50 -11.39 -29.84
N GLU A 317 -7.51 -11.13 -29.02
CA GLU A 317 -8.77 -10.54 -29.47
C GLU A 317 -8.59 -9.09 -29.95
N ILE A 318 -7.81 -8.29 -29.23
CA ILE A 318 -7.49 -6.90 -29.62
C ILE A 318 -6.69 -6.88 -30.93
N VAL A 319 -5.65 -7.71 -31.04
CA VAL A 319 -4.78 -7.77 -32.22
C VAL A 319 -5.57 -8.24 -33.44
N LYS A 320 -6.35 -9.32 -33.29
CA LYS A 320 -7.17 -9.88 -34.37
C LYS A 320 -8.19 -8.86 -34.91
N LYS A 321 -8.76 -8.04 -34.04
CA LYS A 321 -9.76 -7.01 -34.40
C LYS A 321 -9.16 -5.66 -34.82
N GLY A 322 -7.84 -5.56 -34.91
CA GLY A 322 -7.17 -4.36 -35.41
C GLY A 322 -7.19 -3.15 -34.45
N GLY A 323 -7.28 -3.39 -33.14
CA GLY A 323 -7.09 -2.34 -32.14
C GLY A 323 -5.64 -1.86 -32.06
N ILE A 324 -5.42 -0.60 -31.68
CA ILE A 324 -4.06 -0.09 -31.44
C ILE A 324 -3.62 -0.56 -30.05
N LEU A 325 -2.86 -1.66 -30.00
CA LEU A 325 -2.38 -2.21 -28.74
C LEU A 325 -1.19 -1.41 -28.19
N GLN A 326 -1.24 -1.07 -26.91
CA GLN A 326 -0.13 -0.54 -26.13
C GLN A 326 -0.01 -1.40 -24.88
N LEU A 327 1.18 -1.94 -24.60
CA LEU A 327 1.43 -2.76 -23.41
C LEU A 327 2.34 -2.03 -22.43
N SER A 328 1.89 -1.90 -21.17
CA SER A 328 2.64 -1.17 -20.14
C SER A 328 3.14 -2.06 -19.00
N GLU A 329 4.31 -1.70 -18.45
CA GLU A 329 4.82 -2.32 -17.23
C GLU A 329 4.15 -1.71 -15.99
N ARG A 330 3.66 -2.58 -15.10
CA ARG A 330 3.29 -2.20 -13.73
C ARG A 330 4.55 -2.02 -12.87
N PRO A 331 4.53 -1.21 -11.80
CA PRO A 331 5.69 -0.92 -10.94
C PRO A 331 6.10 -2.08 -10.00
N PHE A 332 6.10 -3.31 -10.50
CA PHE A 332 6.53 -4.49 -9.76
C PHE A 332 8.03 -4.70 -9.81
N GLY A 333 8.58 -5.47 -8.88
CA GLY A 333 9.99 -5.82 -8.89
C GLY A 333 10.42 -6.49 -10.21
N TYR A 334 9.61 -7.42 -10.72
CA TYR A 334 10.00 -8.29 -11.83
C TYR A 334 9.90 -7.63 -13.19
N THR A 335 9.05 -6.61 -13.33
CA THR A 335 9.00 -5.75 -14.52
C THR A 335 10.21 -4.81 -14.53
N ASN A 336 10.48 -4.14 -13.39
CA ASN A 336 11.67 -3.31 -13.17
C ASN A 336 13.00 -4.03 -13.47
N TYR A 337 13.06 -5.35 -13.29
CA TYR A 337 14.27 -6.15 -13.54
C TYR A 337 14.77 -6.08 -14.99
N PHE A 338 13.84 -5.99 -15.96
CA PHE A 338 14.16 -5.97 -17.39
C PHE A 338 14.74 -4.65 -17.87
N ASP A 339 14.58 -3.57 -17.08
CA ASP A 339 15.13 -2.24 -17.37
C ASP A 339 14.63 -1.71 -18.73
N LEU A 340 13.31 -1.81 -18.95
CA LEU A 340 12.59 -1.38 -20.15
C LEU A 340 11.73 -0.14 -19.87
N ALA A 341 12.28 0.84 -19.13
CA ALA A 341 11.54 1.97 -18.56
C ALA A 341 10.68 2.79 -19.56
N GLU A 342 11.00 2.78 -20.87
CA GLU A 342 10.18 3.43 -21.89
C GLU A 342 8.77 2.81 -22.03
N TYR A 343 8.59 1.57 -21.59
CA TYR A 343 7.34 0.82 -21.65
C TYR A 343 6.52 0.87 -20.36
N GLY A 344 6.96 1.52 -19.28
CA GLY A 344 6.08 1.64 -18.11
C GLY A 344 6.75 2.00 -16.80
N TYR A 345 5.91 2.55 -15.92
CA TYR A 345 5.64 2.08 -14.56
C TYR A 345 4.30 2.70 -14.11
N ILE A 346 3.18 2.21 -14.66
CA ILE A 346 1.81 2.71 -14.36
C ILE A 346 0.91 1.60 -13.80
N GLY A 347 -0.21 1.97 -13.18
CA GLY A 347 -1.09 1.04 -12.49
C GLY A 347 -0.59 0.74 -11.08
N ILE A 348 -0.18 1.76 -10.33
CA ILE A 348 0.12 1.66 -8.89
C ILE A 348 -1.16 1.28 -8.13
N GLY A 349 -2.29 1.87 -8.52
CA GLY A 349 -3.59 1.55 -7.96
C GLY A 349 -4.07 0.13 -8.26
N MET A 350 -5.15 -0.27 -7.58
CA MET A 350 -5.65 -1.64 -7.58
C MET A 350 -6.85 -1.86 -8.52
N SER A 351 -7.15 -0.90 -9.41
CA SER A 351 -8.17 -1.04 -10.44
C SER A 351 -7.75 -0.39 -11.77
N ALA A 352 -8.36 -0.82 -12.88
CA ALA A 352 -8.18 -0.19 -14.19
C ALA A 352 -8.55 1.30 -14.19
N ALA A 353 -9.47 1.74 -13.33
CA ALA A 353 -9.83 3.14 -13.21
C ALA A 353 -8.80 3.97 -12.44
N ASN A 354 -8.14 3.38 -11.42
CA ASN A 354 -6.99 4.03 -10.78
C ASN A 354 -5.85 4.20 -11.80
N MET A 355 -5.59 3.17 -12.61
CA MET A 355 -4.61 3.21 -13.70
C MET A 355 -4.96 4.27 -14.75
N ALA A 356 -6.24 4.42 -15.11
CA ALA A 356 -6.72 5.46 -16.02
C ALA A 356 -6.44 6.86 -15.48
N TYR A 357 -6.66 7.09 -14.18
CA TYR A 357 -6.37 8.36 -13.54
C TYR A 357 -4.87 8.68 -13.55
N GLU A 358 -4.03 7.71 -13.20
CA GLU A 358 -2.57 7.84 -13.28
C GLU A 358 -2.11 8.21 -14.70
N LEU A 359 -2.64 7.53 -15.72
CA LEU A 359 -2.34 7.84 -17.12
C LEU A 359 -2.80 9.25 -17.51
N VAL A 360 -4.00 9.67 -17.12
CA VAL A 360 -4.53 11.03 -17.36
C VAL A 360 -3.61 12.10 -16.75
N VAL A 361 -3.11 11.88 -15.53
CA VAL A 361 -2.15 12.78 -14.89
C VAL A 361 -0.82 12.83 -15.64
N HIS A 362 -0.30 11.69 -16.09
CA HIS A 362 0.96 11.62 -16.83
C HIS A 362 0.88 12.29 -18.20
N CYS A 363 -0.25 12.15 -18.90
CA CYS A 363 -0.51 12.80 -20.18
C CYS A 363 -0.69 14.34 -20.07
N GLY A 364 -0.73 14.89 -18.85
CA GLY A 364 -0.78 16.34 -18.63
C GLY A 364 -2.14 16.97 -18.94
N PHE A 365 -3.24 16.22 -18.75
CA PHE A 365 -4.59 16.78 -18.81
C PHE A 365 -4.80 17.83 -17.71
N SER A 366 -5.56 18.88 -18.03
CA SER A 366 -5.82 19.97 -17.08
C SER A 366 -7.04 19.69 -16.20
N ARG A 367 -7.95 18.84 -16.68
CA ARG A 367 -9.17 18.41 -15.98
C ARG A 367 -9.45 16.93 -16.20
N CYS A 368 -9.88 16.26 -15.14
CA CYS A 368 -10.39 14.90 -15.16
C CYS A 368 -11.81 14.85 -14.58
N ILE A 369 -12.74 14.17 -15.26
CA ILE A 369 -14.11 13.95 -14.78
C ILE A 369 -14.34 12.45 -14.63
N PHE A 370 -14.75 12.02 -13.44
CA PHE A 370 -15.16 10.64 -13.18
C PHE A 370 -16.65 10.45 -13.43
N ILE A 371 -17.01 9.47 -14.25
CA ILE A 371 -18.39 9.00 -14.43
C ILE A 371 -18.45 7.48 -14.23
N GLY A 372 -19.57 6.97 -13.70
CA GLY A 372 -19.70 5.55 -13.35
C GLY A 372 -18.68 5.04 -12.31
N GLN A 373 -17.91 5.90 -11.65
CA GLN A 373 -16.96 5.54 -10.60
C GLN A 373 -17.66 5.53 -9.23
N ASP A 374 -18.68 4.69 -9.07
CA ASP A 374 -19.53 4.73 -7.86
C ASP A 374 -18.83 4.20 -6.61
N LEU A 375 -18.01 3.14 -6.73
CA LEU A 375 -17.36 2.47 -5.59
C LEU A 375 -18.34 2.06 -4.48
N ALA A 376 -19.60 1.84 -4.84
CA ALA A 376 -20.71 1.57 -3.94
C ALA A 376 -21.85 0.89 -4.70
N PHE A 377 -22.68 0.16 -3.97
CA PHE A 377 -23.93 -0.37 -4.51
C PHE A 377 -24.96 0.75 -4.71
N SER A 378 -25.82 0.59 -5.72
CA SER A 378 -27.00 1.44 -5.85
C SER A 378 -28.03 1.13 -4.75
N LYS A 379 -29.05 1.99 -4.61
CA LYS A 379 -30.13 1.80 -3.62
C LYS A 379 -30.91 0.48 -3.81
N ASP A 380 -31.00 0.00 -5.05
CA ASP A 380 -31.62 -1.27 -5.43
C ASP A 380 -30.63 -2.46 -5.45
N GLY A 381 -29.41 -2.26 -4.95
CA GLY A 381 -28.40 -3.31 -4.77
C GLY A 381 -27.65 -3.71 -6.03
N ALA A 382 -27.72 -2.92 -7.11
CA ALA A 382 -26.87 -3.13 -8.29
C ALA A 382 -25.42 -2.77 -7.96
N SER A 383 -24.48 -3.62 -8.39
CA SER A 383 -23.05 -3.39 -8.30
C SER A 383 -22.47 -2.79 -9.57
N HIS A 384 -23.13 -2.99 -10.72
CA HIS A 384 -22.68 -2.53 -12.02
C HIS A 384 -23.79 -1.86 -12.81
N SER A 385 -23.41 -1.10 -13.84
CA SER A 385 -24.32 -0.46 -14.78
C SER A 385 -25.22 -1.47 -15.50
N LYS A 386 -26.39 -0.99 -15.92
CA LYS A 386 -27.22 -1.67 -16.92
C LYS A 386 -26.40 -2.06 -18.13
N ASP A 387 -26.70 -3.22 -18.69
CA ASP A 387 -26.01 -3.85 -19.82
C ASP A 387 -24.56 -4.32 -19.54
N ALA A 388 -24.13 -4.39 -18.27
CA ALA A 388 -22.86 -5.02 -17.91
C ALA A 388 -22.81 -6.48 -18.39
N VAL A 389 -21.67 -6.89 -18.95
CA VAL A 389 -21.49 -8.21 -19.59
C VAL A 389 -21.76 -9.38 -18.63
N TYR A 390 -21.41 -9.22 -17.35
CA TYR A 390 -21.64 -10.22 -16.30
C TYR A 390 -22.89 -9.93 -15.44
N GLY A 391 -23.69 -8.94 -15.82
CA GLY A 391 -24.93 -8.56 -15.14
C GLY A 391 -24.78 -7.44 -14.11
N GLU A 392 -25.90 -6.80 -13.78
CA GLU A 392 -25.95 -5.61 -12.89
C GLU A 392 -25.65 -5.94 -11.42
N ARG A 393 -25.75 -7.22 -11.03
CA ARG A 393 -25.54 -7.73 -9.67
C ARG A 393 -24.45 -8.80 -9.61
N GLU A 394 -23.37 -8.59 -10.37
CA GLU A 394 -22.20 -9.48 -10.37
C GLU A 394 -21.59 -9.65 -8.98
N ILE A 395 -21.54 -8.58 -8.19
CA ILE A 395 -21.06 -8.61 -6.81
C ILE A 395 -22.27 -8.64 -5.87
N GLU A 396 -22.25 -9.60 -4.94
CA GLU A 396 -23.26 -9.74 -3.88
C GLU A 396 -22.89 -8.94 -2.63
N THR A 397 -23.91 -8.50 -1.89
CA THR A 397 -23.73 -7.85 -0.60
C THR A 397 -23.30 -8.84 0.47
N SER A 398 -22.28 -8.51 1.26
CA SER A 398 -21.82 -9.34 2.38
C SER A 398 -22.74 -9.22 3.61
N SER A 399 -22.74 -10.25 4.47
CA SER A 399 -23.39 -10.18 5.80
C SER A 399 -22.78 -9.08 6.67
N ASN A 400 -21.46 -8.88 6.57
CA ASN A 400 -20.75 -7.76 7.17
C ASN A 400 -20.72 -6.59 6.19
N LYS A 401 -21.75 -5.74 6.25
CA LYS A 401 -21.86 -4.56 5.38
C LYS A 401 -20.81 -3.52 5.74
N ILE A 402 -20.15 -2.98 4.72
CA ILE A 402 -19.19 -1.88 4.87
C ILE A 402 -19.85 -0.62 4.34
N PHE A 403 -19.73 0.47 5.08
CA PHE A 403 -20.27 1.77 4.71
C PHE A 403 -19.18 2.82 4.62
N ILE A 404 -19.30 3.71 3.65
CA ILE A 404 -18.41 4.83 3.41
C ILE A 404 -19.22 6.09 3.14
N GLU A 405 -18.57 7.25 3.27
CA GLU A 405 -19.21 8.54 3.03
C GLU A 405 -19.76 8.64 1.62
N LYS A 406 -20.99 9.11 1.51
CA LYS A 406 -21.70 9.26 0.25
C LYS A 406 -21.34 10.58 -0.43
N TYR A 407 -21.37 10.59 -1.76
CA TYR A 407 -21.37 11.80 -2.58
C TYR A 407 -22.27 12.90 -1.96
N GLY A 408 -21.73 14.11 -1.80
CA GLY A 408 -22.39 15.26 -1.19
C GLY A 408 -22.27 15.35 0.35
N GLY A 409 -21.60 14.41 1.02
CA GLY A 409 -21.23 14.47 2.43
C GLY A 409 -22.35 14.25 3.45
N ASN A 410 -23.58 13.99 2.99
CA ASN A 410 -24.78 13.89 3.85
C ASN A 410 -25.31 12.45 3.95
N GLY A 411 -24.45 11.51 4.32
CA GLY A 411 -24.84 10.13 4.61
C GLY A 411 -23.82 9.09 4.20
N LEU A 412 -24.25 7.83 4.20
CA LEU A 412 -23.41 6.67 3.90
C LEU A 412 -23.96 5.87 2.73
N VAL A 413 -23.07 5.19 2.01
CA VAL A 413 -23.40 4.19 0.97
C VAL A 413 -22.72 2.87 1.28
N GLU A 414 -23.39 1.78 0.93
CA GLU A 414 -22.86 0.42 1.08
C GLU A 414 -21.77 0.18 0.03
N THR A 415 -20.65 -0.40 0.45
CA THR A 415 -19.49 -0.69 -0.38
C THR A 415 -18.89 -2.05 -0.03
N THR A 416 -17.82 -2.44 -0.73
CA THR A 416 -17.03 -3.64 -0.44
C THR A 416 -15.63 -3.25 0.04
N GLN A 417 -14.92 -4.19 0.65
CA GLN A 417 -13.53 -3.98 1.08
C GLN A 417 -12.62 -3.63 -0.11
N VAL A 418 -12.87 -4.23 -1.28
CA VAL A 418 -12.10 -3.99 -2.52
C VAL A 418 -12.36 -2.60 -3.08
N TRP A 419 -13.61 -2.13 -3.10
CA TRP A 419 -13.93 -0.77 -3.55
C TRP A 419 -13.41 0.30 -2.59
N LYS A 420 -13.44 0.02 -1.27
CA LYS A 420 -12.80 0.88 -0.28
C LYS A 420 -11.28 0.98 -0.51
N LEU A 421 -10.63 -0.12 -0.88
CA LEU A 421 -9.22 -0.11 -1.29
C LEU A 421 -9.01 0.81 -2.51
N PHE A 422 -9.86 0.71 -3.55
CA PHE A 422 -9.77 1.58 -4.73
C PHE A 422 -9.97 3.07 -4.39
N LEU A 423 -10.92 3.36 -3.49
CA LEU A 423 -11.16 4.71 -2.99
C LEU A 423 -9.94 5.29 -2.27
N ASN A 424 -9.24 4.48 -1.47
CA ASN A 424 -8.02 4.92 -0.77
C ASN A 424 -6.91 5.29 -1.75
N PHE A 425 -6.75 4.54 -2.86
CA PHE A 425 -5.79 4.89 -3.92
C PHE A 425 -6.16 6.22 -4.59
N PHE A 426 -7.43 6.41 -4.97
CA PHE A 426 -7.87 7.71 -5.50
C PHE A 426 -7.63 8.85 -4.52
N THR A 427 -8.00 8.67 -3.26
CA THR A 427 -7.81 9.68 -2.19
C THR A 427 -6.36 10.14 -2.11
N LYS A 428 -5.44 9.18 -2.08
CA LYS A 428 -4.00 9.43 -2.03
C LYS A 428 -3.51 10.12 -3.31
N ASP A 429 -3.79 9.54 -4.48
CA ASP A 429 -3.22 10.00 -5.74
C ASP A 429 -3.77 11.38 -6.15
N ILE A 430 -5.04 11.67 -5.85
CA ILE A 430 -5.66 12.99 -6.07
C ILE A 430 -5.07 14.01 -5.12
N TYR A 431 -4.82 13.66 -3.84
CA TYR A 431 -4.14 14.55 -2.91
C TYR A 431 -2.73 14.93 -3.39
N GLU A 432 -1.97 13.97 -3.90
CA GLU A 432 -0.60 14.16 -4.39
C GLU A 432 -0.54 14.98 -5.70
N THR A 433 -1.63 15.05 -6.45
CA THR A 433 -1.70 15.67 -7.78
C THR A 433 -2.65 16.87 -7.88
N LYS A 434 -3.23 17.31 -6.75
CA LYS A 434 -4.21 18.41 -6.69
C LYS A 434 -3.73 19.74 -7.28
N ASP A 435 -2.43 19.99 -7.27
CA ASP A 435 -1.83 21.22 -7.84
C ASP A 435 -1.55 21.08 -9.35
N ARG A 436 -1.76 19.89 -9.93
CA ARG A 436 -1.48 19.56 -11.34
C ARG A 436 -2.74 19.39 -12.19
N ILE A 437 -3.85 18.97 -11.60
CA ILE A 437 -5.09 18.64 -12.34
C ILE A 437 -6.34 18.96 -11.50
N GLU A 438 -7.37 19.54 -12.13
CA GLU A 438 -8.70 19.68 -11.52
C GLU A 438 -9.47 18.36 -11.66
N VAL A 439 -9.88 17.75 -10.54
CA VAL A 439 -10.58 16.45 -10.54
C VAL A 439 -12.02 16.63 -10.11
N ILE A 440 -12.96 16.19 -10.94
CA ILE A 440 -14.39 16.28 -10.70
C ILE A 440 -14.94 14.87 -10.49
N ASN A 441 -15.58 14.66 -9.34
CA ASN A 441 -16.43 13.50 -9.11
C ASN A 441 -17.84 13.81 -9.61
N ALA A 442 -18.30 13.11 -10.64
CA ALA A 442 -19.64 13.25 -11.19
C ALA A 442 -20.52 12.00 -10.99
N THR A 443 -20.28 11.21 -9.95
CA THR A 443 -20.97 9.94 -9.68
C THR A 443 -22.09 10.12 -8.64
N GLU A 444 -23.15 10.83 -9.05
CA GLU A 444 -24.30 11.12 -8.20
C GLU A 444 -24.97 9.83 -7.68
N GLY A 445 -24.71 9.50 -6.42
CA GLY A 445 -25.23 8.30 -5.77
C GLY A 445 -24.17 7.31 -5.28
N GLY A 446 -22.91 7.48 -5.70
CA GLY A 446 -21.77 6.69 -5.25
C GLY A 446 -21.08 7.23 -4.01
N ALA A 447 -19.84 6.79 -3.82
CA ALA A 447 -18.94 7.23 -2.78
C ALA A 447 -18.46 8.67 -2.96
N ARG A 448 -18.26 9.37 -1.85
CA ARG A 448 -17.45 10.58 -1.83
C ARG A 448 -16.00 10.20 -2.09
N ILE A 449 -15.37 10.86 -3.07
CA ILE A 449 -13.94 10.74 -3.33
C ILE A 449 -13.27 12.00 -2.77
N PRO A 450 -12.52 11.91 -1.66
CA PRO A 450 -11.85 13.06 -1.06
C PRO A 450 -10.98 13.84 -2.06
N HIS A 451 -10.85 15.14 -1.84
CA HIS A 451 -10.08 16.08 -2.66
C HIS A 451 -10.60 16.32 -4.10
N THR A 452 -11.72 15.71 -4.47
CA THR A 452 -12.42 16.04 -5.73
C THR A 452 -13.42 17.19 -5.55
N ILE A 453 -13.77 17.83 -6.65
CA ILE A 453 -14.93 18.72 -6.74
C ILE A 453 -16.16 17.86 -7.08
N GLU A 454 -17.19 17.92 -6.26
CA GLU A 454 -18.46 17.23 -6.53
C GLU A 454 -19.35 18.12 -7.41
N LEU A 455 -19.56 17.72 -8.67
CA LEU A 455 -20.50 18.34 -9.60
C LEU A 455 -21.31 17.27 -10.32
N SER A 456 -22.56 17.53 -10.69
CA SER A 456 -23.26 16.63 -11.62
C SER A 456 -22.53 16.61 -12.95
N PHE A 457 -22.69 15.53 -13.72
CA PHE A 457 -22.02 15.44 -15.03
C PHE A 457 -22.43 16.62 -15.91
N LYS A 458 -23.73 16.95 -15.96
CA LYS A 458 -24.24 18.11 -16.70
C LYS A 458 -23.57 19.43 -16.31
N GLU A 459 -23.36 19.69 -15.03
CA GLU A 459 -22.70 20.92 -14.56
C GLU A 459 -21.21 20.93 -14.94
N SER A 460 -20.53 19.78 -14.86
CA SER A 460 -19.11 19.67 -15.24
C SER A 460 -18.88 20.00 -16.73
N LEU A 461 -19.84 19.71 -17.60
CA LEU A 461 -19.76 19.96 -19.05
C LEU A 461 -19.79 21.46 -19.40
N LYS A 462 -20.33 22.33 -18.54
CA LYS A 462 -20.41 23.78 -18.79
C LYS A 462 -19.04 24.45 -18.97
N LYS A 463 -17.97 23.83 -18.46
CA LYS A 463 -16.60 24.32 -18.54
C LYS A 463 -15.79 23.65 -19.67
N ILE A 464 -16.42 22.88 -20.56
CA ILE A 464 -15.77 22.29 -21.75
C ILE A 464 -15.66 23.34 -22.85
N ASP A 465 -14.55 23.30 -23.58
CA ASP A 465 -14.35 24.07 -24.79
C ASP A 465 -14.98 23.35 -25.99
N TYR A 466 -16.03 23.95 -26.55
CA TYR A 466 -16.75 23.44 -27.72
C TYR A 466 -16.29 24.07 -29.05
N SER A 467 -15.23 24.88 -29.04
CA SER A 467 -14.74 25.57 -30.24
C SER A 467 -13.99 24.65 -31.21
N THR A 468 -13.40 23.56 -30.71
CA THR A 468 -12.64 22.59 -31.52
C THR A 468 -12.95 21.16 -31.10
N THR A 469 -13.19 20.29 -32.07
CA THR A 469 -13.30 18.85 -31.83
C THR A 469 -11.92 18.21 -31.61
N LYS A 470 -11.89 17.12 -30.86
CA LYS A 470 -10.69 16.36 -30.56
C LYS A 470 -10.02 15.83 -31.83
N ASN A 471 -8.70 15.88 -31.85
CA ASN A 471 -7.90 15.32 -32.94
C ASN A 471 -7.74 13.80 -32.77
N LYS A 472 -7.50 13.10 -33.88
CA LYS A 472 -7.12 11.69 -33.84
C LYS A 472 -5.76 11.54 -33.16
N ILE A 473 -5.65 10.57 -32.24
CA ILE A 473 -4.39 10.21 -31.58
C ILE A 473 -3.61 9.29 -32.52
N PHE A 474 -2.33 9.60 -32.73
CA PHE A 474 -1.42 8.78 -33.53
C PHE A 474 -0.29 8.26 -32.65
N LEU A 475 -0.15 6.93 -32.61
CA LEU A 475 0.97 6.27 -31.95
C LEU A 475 1.93 5.71 -32.99
N THR A 476 3.20 5.65 -32.63
CA THR A 476 4.27 5.15 -33.51
C THR A 476 4.89 3.90 -32.92
N ASN A 477 4.89 2.82 -33.69
CA ASN A 477 5.58 1.60 -33.31
C ASN A 477 7.11 1.82 -33.33
N PRO A 478 7.86 1.13 -32.45
CA PRO A 478 9.31 1.18 -32.47
C PRO A 478 9.88 0.68 -33.80
N THR A 479 11.06 1.18 -34.16
CA THR A 479 11.77 0.69 -35.35
C THR A 479 12.21 -0.75 -35.16
N TYR A 480 12.37 -1.50 -36.26
CA TYR A 480 12.88 -2.88 -36.23
C TYR A 480 14.22 -3.00 -35.50
N LYS A 481 15.12 -2.01 -35.65
CA LYS A 481 16.40 -1.95 -34.94
C LYS A 481 16.20 -1.86 -33.42
N LYS A 482 15.36 -0.92 -32.97
CA LYS A 482 15.07 -0.69 -31.55
C LYS A 482 14.39 -1.91 -30.90
N TYR A 483 13.43 -2.52 -31.60
CA TYR A 483 12.79 -3.76 -31.20
C TYR A 483 13.84 -4.87 -30.94
N ASN A 484 14.73 -5.14 -31.90
CA ASN A 484 15.73 -6.21 -31.77
C ASN A 484 16.77 -5.94 -30.68
N GLU A 485 17.19 -4.68 -30.50
CA GLU A 485 18.09 -4.28 -29.40
C GLU A 485 17.46 -4.55 -28.03
N ASN A 486 16.21 -4.12 -27.83
CA ASN A 486 15.47 -4.35 -26.59
C ASN A 486 15.19 -5.85 -26.37
N LEU A 487 14.82 -6.60 -27.41
CA LEU A 487 14.59 -8.04 -27.32
C LEU A 487 15.86 -8.80 -26.93
N LYS A 488 17.01 -8.43 -27.51
CA LYS A 488 18.32 -9.02 -27.15
C LYS A 488 18.65 -8.75 -25.67
N LYS A 489 18.42 -7.53 -25.19
CA LYS A 489 18.58 -7.17 -23.77
C LYS A 489 17.67 -8.02 -22.87
N ALA A 490 16.39 -8.16 -23.25
CA ALA A 490 15.43 -8.95 -22.50
C ALA A 490 15.80 -10.45 -22.48
N LYS A 491 16.21 -11.03 -23.62
CA LYS A 491 16.70 -12.43 -23.72
C LYS A 491 17.88 -12.67 -22.77
N ALA A 492 18.82 -11.72 -22.67
CA ALA A 492 19.95 -11.81 -21.74
C ALA A 492 19.51 -11.76 -20.27
N LYS A 493 18.58 -10.86 -19.93
CA LYS A 493 18.01 -10.73 -18.59
C LYS A 493 17.28 -11.99 -18.14
N VAL A 494 16.49 -12.64 -19.00
CA VAL A 494 15.83 -13.91 -18.67
C VAL A 494 16.85 -15.01 -18.38
N LYS A 495 17.89 -15.15 -19.20
CA LYS A 495 18.96 -16.15 -18.96
C LYS A 495 19.68 -15.91 -17.62
N GLU A 496 19.98 -14.65 -17.30
CA GLU A 496 20.52 -14.25 -16.00
C GLU A 496 19.55 -14.56 -14.87
N TYR A 497 18.25 -14.35 -15.08
CA TYR A 497 17.19 -14.62 -14.12
C TYR A 497 17.23 -16.09 -13.70
N ILE A 498 17.15 -16.99 -14.69
CA ILE A 498 17.14 -18.44 -14.50
C ILE A 498 18.42 -18.90 -13.79
N LYS A 499 19.60 -18.45 -14.26
CA LYS A 499 20.89 -18.82 -13.67
C LYS A 499 20.98 -18.39 -12.20
N TYR A 500 20.65 -17.13 -11.90
CA TYR A 500 20.71 -16.60 -10.54
C TYR A 500 19.70 -17.32 -9.63
N GLY A 501 18.47 -17.49 -10.09
CA GLY A 501 17.42 -18.13 -9.31
C GLY A 501 17.73 -19.58 -9.00
N ASN A 502 18.22 -20.38 -9.95
CA ASN A 502 18.63 -21.76 -9.71
C ASN A 502 19.70 -21.85 -8.60
N ALA A 503 20.72 -20.99 -8.65
CA ALA A 503 21.76 -20.95 -7.62
C ALA A 503 21.22 -20.57 -6.23
N LYS A 504 20.22 -19.69 -6.14
CA LYS A 504 19.57 -19.35 -4.86
C LYS A 504 18.65 -20.45 -4.37
N LYS A 505 17.86 -21.04 -5.26
CA LYS A 505 16.98 -22.18 -4.98
C LYS A 505 17.77 -23.33 -4.39
N GLU A 506 18.88 -23.74 -5.01
CA GLU A 506 19.74 -24.81 -4.51
C GLU A 506 20.24 -24.53 -3.08
N LYS A 507 20.77 -23.32 -2.84
CA LYS A 507 21.22 -22.90 -1.50
C LYS A 507 20.10 -23.00 -0.45
N ILE A 508 18.89 -22.57 -0.80
CA ILE A 508 17.73 -22.57 0.10
C ILE A 508 17.24 -23.99 0.34
N GLN A 509 17.21 -24.84 -0.69
CA GLN A 509 16.81 -26.25 -0.57
C GLN A 509 17.79 -27.04 0.31
N ASN A 510 19.09 -26.85 0.14
CA ASN A 510 20.09 -27.52 0.99
C ASN A 510 19.93 -27.10 2.45
N LEU A 511 19.71 -25.81 2.72
CA LEU A 511 19.44 -25.34 4.09
C LEU A 511 18.11 -25.88 4.63
N PHE A 512 17.07 -25.95 3.81
CA PHE A 512 15.78 -26.52 4.21
C PHE A 512 15.93 -27.97 4.66
N LEU A 513 16.65 -28.80 3.90
CA LEU A 513 16.88 -30.21 4.25
C LEU A 513 17.62 -30.37 5.59
N GLU A 514 18.64 -29.54 5.84
CA GLU A 514 19.33 -29.54 7.14
C GLU A 514 18.41 -29.13 8.29
N VAL A 515 17.56 -28.12 8.09
CA VAL A 515 16.56 -27.74 9.10
C VAL A 515 15.55 -28.87 9.34
N VAL A 516 15.12 -29.57 8.29
CA VAL A 516 14.22 -30.73 8.43
C VAL A 516 14.87 -31.80 9.29
N GLU A 517 16.10 -32.22 8.96
CA GLU A 517 16.86 -33.23 9.72
C GLU A 517 16.98 -32.84 11.20
N GLN A 518 17.33 -31.60 11.49
CA GLN A 518 17.44 -31.12 12.88
C GLN A 518 16.07 -31.11 13.59
N THR A 519 15.00 -30.67 12.91
CA THR A 519 13.66 -30.69 13.53
C THR A 519 13.17 -32.10 13.81
N GLU A 520 13.43 -33.07 12.94
CA GLU A 520 13.04 -34.47 13.12
C GLU A 520 13.79 -35.11 14.29
N LEU A 521 15.09 -34.84 14.43
CA LEU A 521 15.88 -35.25 15.59
C LEU A 521 15.30 -34.69 16.89
N LEU A 522 14.97 -33.40 16.92
CA LEU A 522 14.40 -32.75 18.10
C LEU A 522 13.00 -33.29 18.44
N GLU A 523 12.16 -33.58 17.44
CA GLU A 523 10.87 -34.24 17.65
C GLU A 523 11.02 -35.65 18.24
N LEU A 524 12.01 -36.42 17.77
CA LEU A 524 12.30 -37.76 18.29
C LEU A 524 12.75 -37.69 19.75
N LEU A 525 13.73 -36.83 20.06
CA LEU A 525 14.21 -36.63 21.43
C LEU A 525 13.07 -36.15 22.36
N ASN A 526 12.17 -35.30 21.88
CA ASN A 526 11.00 -34.88 22.65
C ASN A 526 10.07 -36.05 22.97
N LYS A 527 9.76 -36.91 21.97
CA LYS A 527 8.93 -38.10 22.17
C LYS A 527 9.55 -39.09 23.15
N GLU A 528 10.88 -39.18 23.19
CA GLU A 528 11.62 -40.04 24.12
C GLU A 528 11.87 -39.39 25.49
N ASN A 529 11.44 -38.14 25.72
CA ASN A 529 11.75 -37.34 26.91
C ASN A 529 13.26 -37.11 27.14
N ARG A 530 14.03 -36.98 26.06
CA ARG A 530 15.50 -36.82 26.03
C ARG A 530 15.96 -35.48 25.48
N LEU A 531 15.07 -34.49 25.38
CA LEU A 531 15.41 -33.15 24.90
C LEU A 531 16.51 -32.47 25.73
N GLU A 532 16.58 -32.78 27.03
CA GLU A 532 17.59 -32.22 27.94
C GLU A 532 19.01 -32.66 27.58
N GLU A 533 19.17 -33.77 26.86
CA GLU A 533 20.47 -34.27 26.36
C GLU A 533 20.99 -33.47 25.15
N TYR A 534 20.15 -32.66 24.51
CA TYR A 534 20.49 -31.95 23.28
C TYR A 534 21.27 -30.65 23.56
N ASP A 535 22.41 -30.47 22.90
CA ASP A 535 23.15 -29.20 22.94
C ASP A 535 22.51 -28.16 22.00
N PHE A 536 21.67 -27.30 22.55
CA PHE A 536 21.01 -26.20 21.83
C PHE A 536 21.95 -25.12 21.27
N ASN A 537 23.23 -25.10 21.66
CA ASN A 537 24.21 -24.19 21.06
C ASN A 537 24.69 -24.70 19.69
N SER A 538 24.56 -25.99 19.41
CA SER A 538 24.87 -26.56 18.09
C SER A 538 24.01 -25.96 16.97
N LEU A 539 22.82 -25.42 17.31
CA LEU A 539 21.91 -24.75 16.39
C LEU A 539 22.38 -23.36 15.94
N ASP A 540 23.33 -22.74 16.63
CA ASP A 540 23.69 -21.34 16.35
C ASP A 540 24.23 -21.16 14.92
N LYS A 541 25.03 -22.11 14.42
CA LYS A 541 25.50 -22.11 13.03
C LYS A 541 24.35 -22.25 12.02
N LEU A 542 23.31 -23.02 12.38
CA LEU A 542 22.14 -23.19 11.53
C LEU A 542 21.32 -21.90 11.49
N PHE A 543 21.17 -21.22 12.63
CA PHE A 543 20.53 -19.90 12.71
C PHE A 543 21.28 -18.83 11.90
N ASP A 544 22.62 -18.81 11.95
CA ASP A 544 23.42 -17.89 11.12
C ASP A 544 23.18 -18.10 9.62
N ARG A 545 23.01 -19.36 9.20
CA ARG A 545 22.70 -19.69 7.81
C ARG A 545 21.28 -19.29 7.41
N ILE A 546 20.30 -19.50 8.29
CA ILE A 546 18.92 -19.02 8.12
C ILE A 546 18.95 -17.50 7.93
N GLU A 547 19.64 -16.76 8.80
CA GLU A 547 19.79 -15.31 8.69
C GLU A 547 20.49 -14.92 7.38
N GLY A 548 21.47 -15.71 6.93
CA GLY A 548 22.10 -15.59 5.61
C GLY A 548 21.14 -15.72 4.43
N VAL A 549 20.06 -16.51 4.55
CA VAL A 549 18.98 -16.57 3.57
C VAL A 549 18.01 -15.40 3.73
N LYS A 550 17.65 -15.01 4.96
CA LYS A 550 16.81 -13.83 5.22
C LYS A 550 17.40 -12.55 4.62
N LYS A 551 18.73 -12.41 4.62
CA LYS A 551 19.45 -11.30 3.96
C LYS A 551 19.16 -11.16 2.45
N LEU A 552 18.64 -12.21 1.79
CA LEU A 552 18.19 -12.09 0.39
C LEU A 552 17.04 -11.07 0.24
N PHE A 553 16.19 -10.89 1.25
CA PHE A 553 15.13 -9.88 1.26
C PHE A 553 15.65 -8.45 1.46
N SER A 554 16.96 -8.26 1.64
CA SER A 554 17.63 -6.96 1.55
C SER A 554 18.39 -6.78 0.23
N ASN A 555 18.45 -7.82 -0.61
CA ASN A 555 19.14 -7.78 -1.89
C ASN A 555 18.19 -7.30 -3.00
N LYS A 556 18.44 -6.11 -3.56
CA LYS A 556 17.60 -5.51 -4.61
C LYS A 556 17.36 -6.43 -5.81
N LYS A 557 18.38 -7.18 -6.25
CA LYS A 557 18.24 -8.11 -7.38
C LYS A 557 17.30 -9.27 -7.03
N PHE A 558 17.46 -9.86 -5.85
CA PHE A 558 16.55 -10.91 -5.38
C PHE A 558 15.12 -10.39 -5.24
N LEU A 559 14.94 -9.21 -4.63
CA LEU A 559 13.62 -8.59 -4.46
C LEU A 559 12.95 -8.32 -5.81
N ASN A 560 13.68 -7.75 -6.76
CA ASN A 560 13.14 -7.52 -8.10
C ASN A 560 12.67 -8.82 -8.75
N MET A 561 13.37 -9.94 -8.54
CA MET A 561 12.97 -11.19 -9.17
C MET A 561 11.83 -11.89 -8.42
N PHE A 562 11.95 -12.09 -7.11
CA PHE A 562 11.11 -13.04 -6.39
C PHE A 562 10.12 -12.40 -5.40
N ASN A 563 10.22 -11.11 -5.11
CA ASN A 563 9.44 -10.48 -4.03
C ASN A 563 7.93 -10.61 -4.27
N GLU A 564 7.40 -10.31 -5.46
CA GLU A 564 5.94 -10.36 -5.69
C GLU A 564 5.36 -11.77 -5.45
N ALA A 565 6.07 -12.83 -5.86
CA ALA A 565 5.62 -14.20 -5.65
C ALA A 565 5.74 -14.67 -4.18
N THR A 566 6.67 -14.09 -3.42
CA THR A 566 6.99 -14.55 -2.05
C THR A 566 6.41 -13.66 -0.95
N GLN A 567 6.17 -12.38 -1.22
CA GLN A 567 5.93 -11.37 -0.19
C GLN A 567 4.70 -11.66 0.65
N ALA A 568 3.58 -12.06 0.04
CA ALA A 568 2.32 -12.28 0.76
C ALA A 568 2.49 -13.35 1.86
N ILE A 569 3.05 -14.50 1.49
CA ILE A 569 3.20 -15.63 2.40
C ILE A 569 4.34 -15.40 3.40
N ILE A 570 5.49 -14.92 2.92
CA ILE A 570 6.65 -14.66 3.77
C ILE A 570 6.35 -13.57 4.78
N PHE A 571 5.67 -12.50 4.37
CA PHE A 571 5.28 -11.42 5.28
C PHE A 571 4.44 -11.92 6.45
N HIS A 572 3.42 -12.76 6.19
CA HIS A 572 2.59 -13.32 7.26
C HIS A 572 3.38 -14.20 8.25
N GLN A 573 4.37 -14.96 7.76
CA GLN A 573 5.26 -15.72 8.61
C GLN A 573 6.24 -14.85 9.40
N GLU A 574 6.77 -13.78 8.78
CA GLU A 574 7.60 -12.80 9.47
C GLU A 574 6.84 -12.13 10.62
N MET A 575 5.52 -11.90 10.48
CA MET A 575 4.71 -11.39 11.60
C MET A 575 4.59 -12.38 12.77
N GLU A 576 4.58 -13.69 12.52
CA GLU A 576 4.61 -14.70 13.60
C GLU A 576 6.01 -14.82 14.21
N LEU A 577 7.05 -14.79 13.38
CA LEU A 577 8.44 -14.74 13.83
C LEU A 577 8.74 -13.49 14.67
N ALA A 578 8.11 -12.36 14.34
CA ALA A 578 8.21 -11.13 15.13
C ALA A 578 7.74 -11.33 16.57
N LYS A 579 6.68 -12.10 16.81
CA LYS A 579 6.23 -12.41 18.18
C LYS A 579 7.29 -13.18 18.94
N ILE A 580 7.89 -14.19 18.31
CA ILE A 580 8.93 -15.02 18.92
C ILE A 580 10.17 -14.18 19.21
N SER A 581 10.64 -13.39 18.24
CA SER A 581 11.86 -12.59 18.40
C SER A 581 11.75 -11.60 19.56
N THR A 582 10.55 -11.08 19.82
CA THR A 582 10.28 -10.15 20.93
C THR A 582 9.96 -10.81 22.27
N LYS A 583 9.87 -12.15 22.38
CA LYS A 583 9.69 -12.83 23.68
C LYS A 583 10.93 -12.65 24.55
N ILE A 584 10.74 -12.24 25.80
CA ILE A 584 11.79 -12.24 26.82
C ILE A 584 11.93 -13.65 27.38
N THR A 585 13.16 -14.03 27.71
CA THR A 585 13.50 -15.33 28.29
C THR A 585 14.28 -15.09 29.57
N SER A 586 13.80 -15.66 30.68
CA SER A 586 14.33 -15.44 32.03
C SER A 586 15.29 -16.54 32.50
N ASN A 587 15.29 -17.69 31.81
CA ASN A 587 16.12 -18.85 32.10
C ASN A 587 16.47 -19.63 30.83
N GLN A 588 17.34 -20.64 30.95
CA GLN A 588 17.82 -21.44 29.83
C GLN A 588 16.70 -22.29 29.18
N ILE A 589 15.72 -22.75 29.95
CA ILE A 589 14.60 -23.55 29.43
C ILE A 589 13.74 -22.70 28.49
N GLU A 590 13.39 -21.49 28.90
CA GLU A 590 12.65 -20.52 28.07
C GLU A 590 13.46 -20.12 26.82
N LEU A 591 14.79 -19.95 26.95
CA LEU A 591 15.66 -19.68 25.81
C LEU A 591 15.67 -20.84 24.81
N ASN A 592 15.79 -22.07 25.29
CA ASN A 592 15.77 -23.27 24.45
C ASN A 592 14.39 -23.43 23.78
N ALA A 593 13.29 -23.20 24.50
CA ALA A 593 11.95 -23.19 23.95
C ALA A 593 11.79 -22.13 22.83
N LYS A 594 12.29 -20.91 23.05
CA LYS A 594 12.32 -19.86 22.03
C LYS A 594 13.14 -20.27 20.80
N LYS A 595 14.31 -20.91 20.98
CA LYS A 595 15.14 -21.45 19.88
C LYS A 595 14.39 -22.53 19.10
N LEU A 596 13.65 -23.42 19.77
CA LEU A 596 12.81 -24.44 19.14
C LEU A 596 11.71 -23.81 18.30
N GLU A 597 10.86 -22.97 18.89
CA GLU A 597 9.77 -22.29 18.17
C GLU A 597 10.29 -21.57 16.91
N TRP A 598 11.44 -20.90 17.05
CA TRP A 598 12.12 -20.23 15.94
C TRP A 598 12.53 -21.20 14.83
N LEU A 599 13.18 -22.32 15.16
CA LEU A 599 13.61 -23.33 14.18
C LEU A 599 12.41 -23.95 13.45
N PHE A 600 11.36 -24.32 14.18
CA PHE A 600 10.16 -24.95 13.61
C PHE A 600 9.40 -24.01 12.67
N LEU A 601 9.27 -22.72 13.00
CA LEU A 601 8.69 -21.76 12.07
C LEU A 601 9.57 -21.58 10.82
N HIS A 602 10.90 -21.61 10.96
CA HIS A 602 11.81 -21.48 9.82
C HIS A 602 11.82 -22.71 8.90
N LYS A 603 11.47 -23.91 9.39
CA LYS A 603 11.23 -25.08 8.53
C LYS A 603 10.17 -24.78 7.47
N ASN A 604 9.00 -24.29 7.90
CA ASN A 604 7.91 -23.91 7.00
C ASN A 604 8.26 -22.69 6.13
N TRP A 605 9.01 -21.74 6.67
CA TRP A 605 9.47 -20.56 5.93
C TRP A 605 10.39 -20.92 4.76
N LEU A 606 11.39 -21.78 5.01
CA LEU A 606 12.32 -22.24 3.98
C LEU A 606 11.62 -23.11 2.94
N PHE A 607 10.69 -23.98 3.36
CA PHE A 607 9.88 -24.80 2.46
C PHE A 607 9.12 -23.93 1.45
N ILE A 608 8.37 -22.95 1.96
CA ILE A 608 7.58 -22.04 1.12
C ILE A 608 8.49 -21.23 0.19
N LEU A 609 9.58 -20.69 0.71
CA LEU A 609 10.52 -19.92 -0.10
C LEU A 609 11.08 -20.76 -1.25
N ALA A 610 11.52 -21.99 -0.97
CA ALA A 610 12.03 -22.91 -1.99
C ALA A 610 10.97 -23.24 -3.06
N GLY A 611 9.75 -23.57 -2.64
CA GLY A 611 8.63 -23.88 -3.55
C GLY A 611 8.20 -22.70 -4.42
N CYS A 612 8.20 -21.48 -3.86
CA CYS A 612 7.92 -20.26 -4.62
C CYS A 612 8.99 -19.98 -5.68
N LEU A 613 10.28 -20.10 -5.31
CA LEU A 613 11.38 -19.93 -6.26
C LEU A 613 11.30 -20.95 -7.41
N ASP A 614 11.00 -22.21 -7.09
CA ASP A 614 10.82 -23.25 -8.08
C ASP A 614 9.68 -22.93 -9.05
N SER A 615 8.52 -22.54 -8.53
CA SER A 615 7.34 -22.18 -9.33
C SER A 615 7.60 -20.98 -10.24
N VAL A 616 8.27 -19.95 -9.73
CA VAL A 616 8.68 -18.78 -10.50
C VAL A 616 9.66 -19.18 -11.61
N LEU A 617 10.68 -19.98 -11.29
CA LEU A 617 11.66 -20.44 -12.27
C LEU A 617 11.04 -21.32 -13.35
N PHE A 618 10.10 -22.19 -13.00
CA PHE A 618 9.31 -22.96 -13.96
C PHE A 618 8.57 -22.02 -14.93
N CYS A 619 7.84 -21.03 -14.41
CA CYS A 619 7.08 -20.09 -15.22
C CYS A 619 7.97 -19.22 -16.11
N VAL A 620 9.13 -18.78 -15.61
CA VAL A 620 10.11 -18.02 -16.38
C VAL A 620 10.63 -18.86 -17.56
N ASN A 621 11.00 -20.13 -17.32
CA ASN A 621 11.47 -21.03 -18.38
C ASN A 621 10.37 -21.33 -19.40
N ASP A 622 9.17 -21.69 -18.94
CA ASP A 622 8.00 -21.98 -19.78
C ASP A 622 7.67 -20.79 -20.69
N SER A 623 7.57 -19.59 -20.10
CA SER A 623 7.26 -18.37 -20.85
C SER A 623 8.36 -18.01 -21.84
N PHE A 624 9.63 -18.17 -21.45
CA PHE A 624 10.76 -17.88 -22.35
C PHE A 624 10.84 -18.84 -23.54
N SER A 625 10.39 -20.10 -23.37
CA SER A 625 10.34 -21.08 -24.45
C SER A 625 9.38 -20.68 -25.58
N SER A 626 8.39 -19.83 -25.28
CA SER A 626 7.43 -19.31 -26.26
C SER A 626 7.97 -18.16 -27.12
N TRP A 627 9.15 -17.61 -26.79
CA TRP A 627 9.75 -16.57 -27.60
C TRP A 627 10.28 -17.22 -28.87
N GLU A 628 9.77 -16.82 -30.04
CA GLU A 628 10.31 -17.24 -31.32
C GLU A 628 11.84 -17.05 -31.32
N VAL A 629 12.56 -18.17 -31.57
CA VAL A 629 14.03 -18.24 -31.52
C VAL A 629 14.63 -17.45 -32.66
#